data_AF-A0A258CDA5-F1
#
_entry.id   AF-A0A258CDA5-F1
#
_cell.length_a   1.000
_cell.length_b   1.000
_cell.length_c   1.000
_cell.angle_alpha   90.00
_cell.angle_beta   90.00
_cell.angle_gamma   90.00
#
_symmetry.space_group_name_H-M   'P 1'
#
loop_
_entity.id
_entity.type
_entity.pdbx_description
1 polymer ?
#
loop_
_entity_poly.entity_id
_entity_poly.type
_entity_poly.pdbx_seq_one_letter_code
_entity_poly.pdbx_strand_id
1 'polypeptide(L)'
;MEFVLYLILGSVAGVLAGLFGVGGGLVIVPVLVFSFTLQGFAPEVLTHLAVGTSLATIVFTSINSSLAHQRKGAVRWPLVLWMTFGIVVG
;
A
#
# COMPACT_ATOMS: atom_id res chain seq x y z
N MET A 1 -23.67 3.72 6.90
CA MET A 1 -23.09 4.78 6.05
C MET A 1 -21.57 4.70 5.96
N GLU A 2 -20.88 4.30 7.03
CA GLU A 2 -19.41 4.20 7.05
C GLU A 2 -18.80 3.25 6.00
N PHE A 3 -19.44 2.09 5.75
CA PHE A 3 -18.97 1.14 4.72
C PHE A 3 -18.92 1.75 3.31
N VAL A 4 -19.87 2.63 2.98
CA VAL A 4 -19.90 3.30 1.67
C VAL A 4 -18.76 4.31 1.56
N LEU A 5 -18.44 5.00 2.65
CA LEU A 5 -17.34 5.95 2.73
C LEU A 5 -15.99 5.27 2.50
N TYR A 6 -15.78 4.11 3.14
CA TYR A 6 -14.59 3.29 2.92
C TYR A 6 -14.49 2.72 1.51
N LEU A 7 -15.61 2.35 0.89
CA LEU A 7 -15.61 1.87 -0.48
C LEU A 7 -15.17 2.97 -1.46
N ILE A 8 -15.66 4.19 -1.28
CA ILE A 8 -15.30 5.35 -2.11
C ILE A 8 -13.85 5.77 -1.87
N LEU A 9 -13.42 5.90 -0.61
CA LEU A 9 -12.04 6.22 -0.27
C LEU A 9 -11.07 5.15 -0.76
N GLY A 10 -11.40 3.87 -0.56
CA GLY A 10 -10.61 2.74 -1.00
C GLY A 10 -10.51 2.63 -2.52
N SER A 11 -11.59 2.92 -3.25
CA SER A 11 -11.57 2.90 -4.72
C SER A 11 -10.77 4.07 -5.30
N VAL A 12 -10.93 5.29 -4.78
CA VAL A 12 -10.14 6.46 -5.22
C VAL A 12 -8.66 6.27 -4.87
N ALA A 13 -8.35 5.87 -3.63
CA ALA A 13 -6.99 5.60 -3.20
C ALA A 13 -6.36 4.45 -4.01
N GLY A 14 -7.12 3.39 -4.31
CA GLY A 14 -6.67 2.25 -5.11
C GLY A 14 -6.40 2.60 -6.58
N VAL A 15 -7.23 3.45 -7.19
CA VAL A 15 -7.01 3.93 -8.56
C VAL A 15 -5.76 4.82 -8.62
N LEU A 16 -5.61 5.77 -7.68
CA LEU A 16 -4.41 6.60 -7.60
C LEU A 16 -3.16 5.75 -7.34
N ALA A 17 -3.23 4.80 -6.42
CA ALA A 17 -2.16 3.85 -6.12
C ALA A 17 -1.72 3.05 -7.36
N GLY A 18 -2.68 2.58 -8.16
CA GLY A 18 -2.44 1.85 -9.40
C GLY A 18 -1.86 2.71 -10.52
N LEU A 19 -2.33 3.97 -10.65
CA LEU A 19 -1.86 4.91 -11.68
C LEU A 19 -0.40 5.33 -11.45
N PHE A 20 -0.02 5.63 -10.21
CA PHE A 20 1.33 6.05 -9.88
C PHE A 20 2.31 4.88 -9.77
N GLY A 21 1.84 3.63 -9.66
CA GLY A 21 2.68 2.44 -9.62
C GLY A 21 3.54 2.29 -8.35
N VAL A 22 3.39 3.17 -7.36
CA VAL A 22 4.20 3.21 -6.12
C VAL A 22 3.64 2.28 -5.02
N GLY A 23 2.66 1.42 -5.33
CA GLY A 23 2.06 0.51 -4.32
C GLY A 23 1.18 1.22 -3.30
N GLY A 24 0.64 2.40 -3.61
CA GLY A 24 -0.42 3.07 -2.85
C GLY A 24 -0.09 3.60 -1.46
N GLY A 25 1.02 3.18 -0.83
CA GLY A 25 1.37 3.55 0.54
C GLY A 25 1.41 5.06 0.81
N LEU A 26 1.97 5.82 -0.15
CA LEU A 26 2.05 7.28 -0.08
C LEU A 26 0.66 7.95 0.06
N VAL A 27 -0.37 7.37 -0.57
CA VAL A 27 -1.73 7.90 -0.60
C VAL A 27 -2.61 7.26 0.48
N ILE A 28 -2.45 5.96 0.72
CA ILE A 28 -3.29 5.17 1.62
C ILE A 28 -3.05 5.56 3.08
N VAL A 29 -1.81 5.79 3.52
CA VAL A 29 -1.53 6.16 4.92
C VAL A 29 -2.24 7.46 5.32
N PRO A 30 -2.06 8.62 4.63
CA PRO A 30 -2.73 9.85 5.03
C PRO A 30 -4.26 9.77 4.93
N VAL A 31 -4.78 9.01 3.96
CA VAL A 31 -6.22 8.74 3.82
C VAL A 31 -6.78 7.97 5.02
N LEU A 32 -6.07 6.92 5.47
CA LEU A 32 -6.46 6.14 6.64
C LEU A 32 -6.31 6.94 7.93
N VAL A 33 -5.23 7.72 8.08
CA VAL A 33 -5.04 8.64 9.20
C VAL A 33 -6.24 9.57 9.28
N PHE A 34 -6.59 10.28 8.21
CA PHE A 34 -7.72 11.22 8.20
C PHE A 34 -9.05 10.54 8.53
N SER A 35 -9.29 9.34 7.97
CA SER A 35 -10.51 8.57 8.24
C SER A 35 -10.61 8.12 9.70
N PHE A 36 -9.53 7.62 10.28
CA PHE A 36 -9.49 7.20 11.68
C PHE A 36 -9.59 8.39 12.64
N THR A 37 -9.05 9.56 12.29
CA THR A 37 -9.21 10.79 13.08
C THR A 37 -10.68 11.22 13.10
N LEU A 38 -11.38 11.16 11.97
CA LEU A 38 -12.82 11.48 11.88
C LEU A 38 -13.70 10.53 12.69
N GLN A 39 -13.24 9.31 12.92
CA GLN A 39 -13.93 8.30 13.74
C GLN A 39 -13.63 8.39 15.24
N GLY A 40 -12.76 9.32 15.64
CA GLY A 40 -12.41 9.53 17.04
C GLY A 40 -11.52 8.44 17.64
N PHE A 41 -10.73 7.74 16.81
CA PHE A 41 -9.73 6.80 17.33
C PHE A 41 -8.66 7.53 18.16
N ALA A 42 -8.20 6.86 19.22
CA ALA A 42 -7.19 7.41 20.11
C ALA A 42 -5.86 7.67 19.35
N PRO A 43 -5.20 8.83 19.54
CA PRO A 43 -4.01 9.21 18.78
C PRO A 43 -2.85 8.22 18.92
N GLU A 44 -2.78 7.48 20.04
CA GLU A 44 -1.68 6.53 20.29
C GLU A 44 -1.73 5.33 19.35
N VAL A 45 -2.94 4.90 18.94
CA VAL A 45 -3.15 3.70 18.11
C VAL A 45 -3.37 4.06 16.64
N LEU A 46 -3.80 5.30 16.37
CA LEU A 46 -4.19 5.78 15.05
C LEU A 46 -3.08 5.61 14.01
N THR A 47 -1.86 6.05 14.33
CA THR A 47 -0.71 5.98 13.42
C THR A 47 -0.30 4.53 13.16
N HIS A 48 -0.29 3.69 14.19
CA HIS A 48 0.06 2.27 14.08
C HIS A 48 -0.97 1.51 13.23
N LEU A 49 -2.26 1.78 13.42
CA LEU A 49 -3.32 1.19 12.60
C LEU A 49 -3.25 1.63 11.14
N ALA A 50 -3.05 2.92 10.88
CA ALA A 50 -2.98 3.45 9.53
C ALA A 50 -1.76 2.88 8.77
N VAL A 51 -0.59 2.86 9.41
CA VAL A 51 0.63 2.29 8.83
C VAL A 51 0.50 0.78 8.63
N GLY A 52 0.02 0.05 9.64
CA GLY A 52 -0.16 -1.41 9.55
C GLY A 52 -1.13 -1.83 8.45
N THR A 53 -2.27 -1.15 8.35
CA THR A 53 -3.28 -1.41 7.32
C THR A 53 -2.75 -1.06 5.92
N SER A 54 -1.98 0.02 5.79
CA SER A 54 -1.32 0.37 4.53
C SER A 54 -0.30 -0.69 4.11
N LEU A 55 0.55 -1.16 5.03
CA LEU A 55 1.53 -2.23 4.76
C LEU A 55 0.85 -3.51 4.29
N ALA A 56 -0.24 -3.93 4.94
CA ALA A 56 -1.03 -5.07 4.49
C ALA A 56 -1.51 -4.90 3.04
N THR A 57 -1.96 -3.70 2.68
CA THR A 57 -2.40 -3.39 1.32
C THR A 57 -1.23 -3.37 0.31
N ILE A 58 -0.07 -2.85 0.73
CA ILE A 58 1.17 -2.81 -0.08
C ILE A 58 1.61 -4.24 -0.45
N VAL A 59 1.49 -5.21 0.46
CA VAL A 59 1.86 -6.62 0.17
C VAL A 59 1.04 -7.15 -1.02
N PHE A 60 -0.28 -7.03 -0.98
CA PHE A 60 -1.15 -7.54 -2.05
C PHE A 60 -0.97 -6.79 -3.37
N THR A 61 -0.81 -5.47 -3.33
CA THR A 61 -0.61 -4.66 -4.55
C THR A 61 0.78 -4.90 -5.17
N SER A 62 1.82 -5.04 -4.35
CA SER A 62 3.18 -5.35 -4.79
C SER A 62 3.30 -6.71 -5.46
N ILE A 63 2.61 -7.73 -4.95
CA ILE A 63 2.55 -9.06 -5.57
C ILE A 63 1.96 -8.97 -6.98
N ASN A 64 0.80 -8.32 -7.11
CA ASN A 64 0.13 -8.15 -8.40
C ASN A 64 0.98 -7.33 -9.39
N SER A 65 1.59 -6.24 -8.91
CA SER A 65 2.49 -5.41 -9.72
C SER A 65 3.71 -6.21 -10.21
N SER A 66 4.36 -6.96 -9.32
CA SER A 66 5.52 -7.80 -9.66
C SER A 66 5.16 -8.88 -10.68
N LEU A 67 4.02 -9.55 -10.50
CA LEU A 67 3.54 -10.56 -11.44
C LEU A 67 3.23 -9.97 -12.82
N ALA A 68 2.65 -8.76 -12.87
CA ALA A 68 2.39 -8.07 -14.13
C ALA A 68 3.69 -7.71 -14.87
N HIS A 69 4.74 -7.28 -14.16
CA HIS A 69 6.05 -7.02 -14.75
C HIS A 69 6.74 -8.31 -15.20
N GLN A 70 6.60 -9.40 -14.45
CA GLN A 70 7.14 -10.70 -14.83
C GLN A 70 6.48 -11.22 -16.12
N ARG A 71 5.15 -11.07 -16.25
CA ARG A 71 4.41 -11.43 -17.47
C ARG A 71 4.86 -10.63 -18.70
N LYS A 72 5.38 -9.42 -18.50
CA LYS A 72 5.95 -8.58 -19.57
C LYS A 72 7.43 -8.90 -19.86
N GLY A 73 8.03 -9.90 -19.20
CA GLY A 73 9.45 -10.23 -19.35
C GLY A 73 10.41 -9.15 -18.83
N ALA A 74 9.92 -8.17 -18.07
CA ALA A 74 10.68 -7.02 -17.61
C ALA A 74 11.44 -7.26 -16.28
N VAL A 75 11.46 -8.50 -15.78
CA VAL A 75 12.03 -8.84 -14.47
C VAL A 75 13.39 -9.52 -14.65
N ARG A 76 14.45 -8.84 -14.21
CA ARG A 76 15.81 -9.39 -14.14
C ARG A 76 16.03 -10.07 -12.79
N TRP A 77 15.71 -11.36 -12.70
CA TRP A 77 15.81 -12.15 -11.46
C TRP A 77 17.16 -12.09 -10.73
N PRO A 78 18.33 -12.10 -11.41
CA PRO A 78 19.60 -11.93 -10.71
C PRO A 78 19.67 -10.61 -9.95
N LEU A 79 19.17 -9.52 -10.55
CA LEU A 79 19.16 -8.21 -9.93
C LEU A 79 18.20 -8.17 -8.73
N VAL A 80 17.01 -8.77 -8.88
CA VAL A 80 16.02 -8.89 -7.79
C VAL A 80 16.62 -9.59 -6.57
N LEU A 81 17.35 -10.69 -6.76
CA LEU A 81 17.99 -11.43 -5.66
C LEU A 81 19.05 -10.58 -4.94
N TRP A 82 19.93 -9.91 -5.69
CA TRP A 82 20.94 -9.02 -5.11
C TRP A 82 20.31 -7.85 -4.35
N MET A 83 19.27 -7.22 -4.91
CA MET A 83 18.55 -6.13 -4.25
C MET A 83 17.80 -6.61 -3.00
N THR A 84 17.14 -7.77 -3.06
CA THR A 84 16.40 -8.35 -1.93
C THR A 84 17.35 -8.67 -0.78
N PHE A 85 18.51 -9.27 -1.08
CA PHE A 85 19.52 -9.54 -0.06
C PHE A 85 20.03 -8.25 0.60
N GLY A 86 20.29 -7.21 -0.21
CA GLY A 86 20.67 -5.89 0.31
C GLY A 86 19.61 -5.27 1.22
N ILE A 87 18.32 -5.44 0.91
CA ILE A 87 17.19 -4.93 1.72
C ILE A 87 17.02 -5.72 3.03
N VAL A 88 17.27 -7.03 3.03
CA VAL A 88 17.11 -7.87 4.23
C VAL A 88 18.26 -7.72 5.21
N VAL A 89 19.48 -7.50 4.69
CA VAL A 89 20.70 -7.37 5.51
C VAL A 89 20.91 -5.94 6.03
N GLY A 90 20.54 -4.94 5.23
CA GLY A 90 20.61 -3.52 5.61
C GLY A 90 19.57 -3.14 6.65
#